data_AF-A0A1Y2W561-F1
#
_entry.id   AF-A0A1Y2W561-F1
#
_cell.length_a   1.000
_cell.length_b   1.000
_cell.length_c   1.000
_cell.angle_alpha   90.00
_cell.angle_beta   90.00
_cell.angle_gamma   90.00
#
_symmetry.space_group_name_H-M   'P 1'
#
loop_
_entity.id
_entity.type
_entity.pdbx_description
1 polymer ?
#
loop_
_entity_poly.entity_id
_entity_poly.type
_entity_poly.pdbx_seq_one_letter_code
_entity_poly.pdbx_strand_id
1 'polypeptide(L)' 'MAGLEHFRMAMDPAIQKLGNMTTNRHKFFRWTPRTARLTFVYAVFVPVIFGVVAYKTDGKYDFRAKRKGDLISEF' A
#
# COMPACT_ATOMS: atom_id res chain seq x y z
N MET A 1 27.63 -30.19 -1.38
CA MET A 1 27.47 -29.43 -2.63
C MET A 1 28.85 -29.00 -3.10
N ALA A 2 29.36 -29.60 -4.18
CA ALA A 2 30.67 -29.25 -4.75
C ALA A 2 30.51 -28.01 -5.64
N GLY A 3 30.78 -26.82 -5.08
CA GLY A 3 30.77 -25.55 -5.81
C GLY A 3 32.13 -24.87 -5.66
N LEU A 4 32.64 -24.32 -6.76
CA LEU A 4 33.87 -23.51 -6.76
C LEU A 4 33.69 -22.29 -5.84
N GLU A 5 34.62 -22.07 -4.93
CA GLU A 5 34.66 -20.90 -4.02
C GLU A 5 34.88 -19.63 -4.86
N HIS A 6 33.79 -18.96 -5.25
CA HIS A 6 33.86 -17.65 -5.88
C HIS A 6 34.19 -16.61 -4.81
N PHE A 7 35.08 -15.65 -5.11
CA PHE A 7 35.45 -14.56 -4.20
C PHE A 7 34.19 -13.90 -3.63
N ARG A 8 33.92 -14.22 -2.36
CA ARG A 8 32.79 -13.75 -1.60
C ARG A 8 32.95 -12.23 -1.47
N MET A 9 31.99 -11.46 -1.97
CA MET A 9 31.92 -10.03 -1.67
C MET A 9 32.06 -9.86 -0.15
N ALA A 10 33.00 -9.02 0.28
CA ALA A 10 33.17 -8.71 1.69
C ALA A 10 31.87 -8.08 2.19
N MET A 11 31.06 -8.85 2.88
CA MET A 11 29.75 -8.37 3.33
C MET A 11 29.95 -7.45 4.52
N ASP A 12 29.71 -6.16 4.32
CA ASP A 12 29.76 -5.15 5.38
C ASP A 12 28.80 -5.55 6.53
N PRO A 13 29.29 -5.73 7.77
CA PRO A 13 28.44 -6.05 8.90
C PRO A 13 27.33 -5.02 9.16
N ALA A 14 27.54 -3.75 8.80
CA ALA A 14 26.52 -2.71 8.98
C ALA A 14 25.33 -2.92 8.02
N ILE A 15 25.60 -3.23 6.74
CA ILE A 15 24.57 -3.55 5.75
C ILE A 15 23.82 -4.83 6.14
N GLN A 16 24.55 -5.87 6.58
CA GLN A 16 23.93 -7.10 7.06
C GLN A 16 23.00 -6.86 8.26
N LYS A 17 23.44 -6.03 9.22
CA LYS A 17 22.61 -5.64 10.37
C LYS A 17 21.38 -4.85 9.95
N LEU A 18 21.51 -3.90 9.03
CA LEU A 18 20.37 -3.14 8.50
C LEU A 18 19.35 -4.06 7.83
N GLY A 19 19.80 -4.95 6.95
CA GLY A 19 18.93 -5.95 6.31
C GLY A 19 18.22 -6.83 7.33
N ASN A 20 18.94 -7.30 8.36
CA ASN A 20 18.35 -8.10 9.43
C ASN A 20 17.27 -7.31 10.21
N MET A 21 17.52 -6.04 10.53
CA MET A 21 16.57 -5.16 11.23
C MET A 21 15.32 -4.85 10.40
N THR A 22 15.45 -4.64 9.09
CA THR A 22 14.31 -4.34 8.21
C THR A 22 13.45 -5.57 7.98
N THR A 23 14.04 -6.72 7.67
CA THR A 23 13.33 -7.98 7.46
C THR A 23 12.61 -8.45 8.72
N ASN A 24 13.25 -8.36 9.89
CA ASN A 24 12.66 -8.79 11.17
C ASN A 24 11.85 -7.70 11.88
N ARG A 25 11.57 -6.56 11.25
CA ARG A 25 10.84 -5.45 11.86
C ARG A 25 9.47 -5.86 12.44
N HIS A 26 8.79 -6.79 11.79
CA HIS A 26 7.49 -7.31 12.25
C HIS A 26 7.58 -8.03 13.61
N LYS A 27 8.71 -8.66 13.93
CA LYS A 27 8.90 -9.35 15.22
C LYS A 27 8.99 -8.38 16.40
N PHE A 28 9.46 -7.17 16.15
CA PHE A 28 9.65 -6.13 17.17
C PHE A 28 8.54 -5.07 17.15
N PHE A 29 7.47 -5.30 16.39
CA PHE A 29 6.35 -4.38 16.30
C PHE A 29 5.60 -4.28 17.64
N ARG A 30 5.12 -3.07 17.95
CA ARG A 30 4.34 -2.78 19.15
C ARG A 30 3.15 -1.89 18.81
N TRP A 31 2.01 -2.20 19.41
CA TRP A 31 0.86 -1.30 19.38
C TRP A 31 1.12 -0.12 20.32
N THR A 32 1.25 1.05 19.71
CA THR A 32 1.34 2.34 20.39
C THR A 32 0.19 3.20 19.89
N PRO A 33 -0.21 4.26 20.61
CA PRO A 33 -1.25 5.16 20.13
C PRO A 33 -0.99 5.71 18.72
N ARG A 34 0.29 5.89 18.35
CA ARG A 34 0.69 6.31 17.00
C ARG A 34 0.50 5.22 15.96
N THR A 35 1.05 4.02 16.19
CA THR A 35 0.98 2.92 15.20
C THR A 35 -0.45 2.42 15.02
N ALA A 36 -1.24 2.37 16.09
CA ALA A 36 -2.66 2.02 16.03
C ALA A 36 -3.46 2.97 15.13
N ARG A 37 -3.28 4.29 15.30
CA ARG A 37 -3.96 5.29 14.45
C ARG A 37 -3.54 5.16 12.99
N LEU A 38 -2.25 4.99 12.72
CA LEU A 38 -1.76 4.83 11.34
C LEU A 38 -2.36 3.58 10.69
N THR A 39 -2.33 2.44 11.38
CA THR A 39 -2.94 1.21 10.84
C THR A 39 -4.43 1.39 10.60
N PHE A 40 -5.17 2.00 11.53
CA PHE A 40 -6.60 2.25 11.33
C PHE A 40 -6.88 3.16 10.12
N VAL A 41 -6.13 4.26 9.97
CA VAL A 41 -6.32 5.19 8.86
C VAL A 41 -6.12 4.49 7.52
N TYR A 42 -5.02 3.75 7.36
CA TYR A 42 -4.69 3.16 6.07
C TYR A 42 -5.41 1.85 5.78
N ALA A 43 -5.69 1.03 6.80
CA ALA A 43 -6.35 -0.26 6.60
C ALA A 43 -7.88 -0.16 6.57
N VAL A 44 -8.47 0.86 7.19
CA VAL A 44 -9.94 0.98 7.33
C VAL A 44 -10.43 2.29 6.72
N PHE A 45 -10.00 3.43 7.26
CA PHE A 45 -10.59 4.72 6.90
C PHE A 45 -10.44 5.04 5.41
N VAL A 46 -9.24 4.90 4.86
CA VAL A 46 -8.96 5.17 3.44
C VAL A 46 -9.75 4.23 2.52
N PRO A 47 -9.70 2.89 2.66
CA PRO A 47 -10.53 2.00 1.85
C PRO A 47 -12.03 2.26 1.97
N VAL A 48 -12.53 2.58 3.15
CA VAL A 48 -13.95 2.89 3.36
C VAL A 48 -14.36 4.15 2.60
N ILE A 49 -13.57 5.22 2.64
CA ILE A 49 -13.85 6.44 1.86
C ILE A 49 -13.91 6.10 0.37
N PHE A 50 -12.91 5.40 -0.15
CA PHE A 50 -12.89 5.01 -1.56
C PHE A 50 -14.07 4.11 -1.91
N GLY A 51 -14.42 3.14 -1.07
CA GLY A 51 -15.59 2.29 -1.27
C GLY A 51 -16.88 3.09 -1.32
N VAL A 52 -17.11 4.00 -0.37
CA VAL A 52 -18.31 4.84 -0.34
C VAL A 52 -18.39 5.74 -1.57
N VAL A 53 -17.28 6.36 -1.98
CA VAL A 53 -17.26 7.18 -3.19
C VAL A 53 -17.55 6.31 -4.41
N ALA A 54 -16.83 5.20 -4.57
CA ALA A 54 -17.00 4.28 -5.69
C ALA A 54 -18.46 3.82 -5.81
N TYR A 55 -19.07 3.29 -4.75
CA TYR A 55 -20.46 2.84 -4.76
C TYR A 55 -21.48 3.95 -5.06
N LYS A 56 -21.18 5.21 -4.69
CA LYS A 56 -22.06 6.34 -5.00
C LYS A 56 -21.89 6.89 -6.41
N THR A 57 -20.71 6.72 -6.98
CA THR A 57 -20.39 7.21 -8.34
C THR A 57 -20.52 6.13 -9.40
N ASP A 58 -20.60 4.87 -8.99
CA ASP A 58 -20.73 3.73 -9.90
C ASP A 58 -22.03 3.85 -10.71
N GLY A 59 -21.91 3.71 -12.03
CA GLY A 59 -23.01 3.91 -12.98
C GLY A 59 -23.60 5.32 -13.05
N LYS A 60 -23.17 6.26 -12.19
CA LYS A 60 -23.78 7.59 -12.11
C LYS A 60 -23.45 8.46 -13.31
N TYR A 61 -22.25 8.35 -13.86
CA TYR A 61 -21.76 9.21 -14.93
C TYR A 61 -21.52 8.40 -16.20
N ASP A 62 -22.22 8.75 -17.27
CA ASP A 62 -21.93 8.26 -18.62
C ASP A 62 -21.53 9.43 -19.53
N PHE A 63 -20.36 9.33 -20.14
CA PHE A 63 -19.83 10.33 -21.06
C PHE A 63 -19.97 9.92 -22.52
N ARG A 64 -20.56 8.75 -22.79
CA ARG A 64 -20.69 8.20 -24.13
C ARG A 64 -21.62 9.08 -24.97
N ALA A 65 -21.07 9.62 -26.05
CA ALA A 65 -21.77 10.44 -27.05
C ALA A 65 -22.50 11.70 -26.52
N LYS A 66 -22.20 12.16 -25.30
CA LYS A 66 -22.79 13.40 -24.72
C LYS A 66 -22.24 14.64 -25.44
N ARG A 67 -23.09 15.64 -25.69
CA ARG A 67 -22.74 16.92 -26.36
C ARG A 67 -22.83 18.10 -25.39
N LYS A 68 -22.44 19.28 -25.85
CA LYS A 68 -22.52 20.52 -25.06
C LYS A 68 -23.97 20.79 -24.65
N GLY A 69 -24.24 20.74 -23.34
CA GLY A 69 -25.57 20.97 -22.76
C GLY A 69 -26.29 19.70 -22.31
N ASP A 70 -25.77 18.50 -22.62
CA ASP A 70 -26.40 17.24 -22.23
C ASP A 70 -26.07 16.87 -20.77
N LEU A 71 -27.03 16.25 -20.09
CA LEU A 71 -26.87 15.70 -18.73
C LEU A 71 -25.98 14.45 -18.77
N ILE A 72 -24.93 14.48 -17.95
CA ILE A 72 -23.93 13.41 -17.79
C ILE A 72 -24.37 12.39 -16.73
N SER A 73 -25.25 12.80 -15.81
CA SER A 73 -25.79 11.93 -14.76
C SER A 73 -26.93 11.05 -15.29
N GLU A 74 -26.89 9.75 -14.98
CA GLU A 74 -27.92 8.80 -15.39
C GLU A 74 -29.08 8.66 -14.37
N PHE A 75 -28.84 8.96 -13.09
CA PHE A 75 -29.85 8.93 -12.00
C PHE A 75 -29.49 9.84 -10.81
#